data_AF-A0A1E3BBD2-F1
#
_entry.id   AF-A0A1E3BBD2-F1
#
_cell.length_a   1.000
_cell.length_b   1.000
_cell.length_c   1.000
_cell.angle_alpha   90.00
_cell.angle_beta   90.00
_cell.angle_gamma   90.00
#
_symmetry.space_group_name_H-M   'P 1'
#
loop_
_entity.id
_entity.type
_entity.pdbx_description
1 polymer ?
#
loop_
_entity_poly.entity_id
_entity_poly.type
_entity_poly.pdbx_seq_one_letter_code
_entity_poly.pdbx_strand_id
1 'polypeptide(L)'
;MPDVYPTPSTPIQTTGLREICQVNNHHFRRLRGTETWIEYTPPTSSSTEPPTTSTTRRDNSRDKSTSPIYLSLSLESQSPSEPNHWSLFLARENAPGKLYQVTGDAESMIYEPSIQDVDITRAENFYTLYQLAEISDEQVGIVEEIAGGEMPPKAENRASVRENCQGWCVRVLGRLVGRGIVGREKVEMVRGLMEPV
;
A
#
# COMPACT_ATOMS: atom_id res chain seq x y z
N MET A 1 32.36 -17.21 -0.28
CA MET A 1 31.88 -15.94 0.30
C MET A 1 30.48 -16.23 0.83
N PRO A 2 30.19 -16.03 2.13
CA PRO A 2 28.83 -16.20 2.61
C PRO A 2 27.91 -15.17 1.93
N ASP A 3 26.73 -15.60 1.50
CA ASP A 3 25.75 -14.70 0.88
C ASP A 3 25.34 -13.63 1.90
N VAL A 4 25.49 -12.36 1.50
CA VAL A 4 25.11 -11.20 2.32
C VAL A 4 23.60 -10.96 2.26
N TYR A 5 22.91 -11.51 1.25
CA TYR A 5 21.49 -11.29 0.99
C TYR A 5 20.62 -12.51 1.30
N PRO A 6 19.32 -12.31 1.57
CA PRO A 6 18.38 -13.40 1.80
C PRO A 6 18.25 -14.35 0.59
N THR A 7 18.26 -15.65 0.87
CA THR A 7 18.02 -16.74 -0.08
C THR A 7 16.59 -17.31 0.10
N PRO A 8 16.08 -18.13 -0.85
CA PRO A 8 14.75 -18.75 -0.72
C PRO A 8 14.54 -19.59 0.55
N SER A 9 15.62 -20.06 1.19
CA SER A 9 15.57 -20.81 2.45
C SER A 9 15.71 -19.95 3.71
N THR A 10 15.87 -18.62 3.56
CA THR A 10 16.01 -17.71 4.70
C THR A 10 14.67 -17.61 5.43
N PRO A 11 14.62 -17.82 6.76
CA PRO A 11 13.38 -17.64 7.53
C PRO A 11 12.87 -16.20 7.43
N ILE A 12 11.59 -16.05 7.11
CA ILE A 12 10.92 -14.76 6.94
C ILE A 12 9.88 -14.60 8.05
N GLN A 13 9.89 -13.44 8.70
CA GLN A 13 8.81 -13.00 9.57
C GLN A 13 7.95 -11.98 8.82
N THR A 14 6.63 -12.14 8.90
CA THR A 14 5.69 -11.15 8.33
C THR A 14 5.28 -10.16 9.42
N THR A 15 5.38 -8.87 9.11
CA THR A 15 4.88 -7.77 9.94
C THR A 15 4.02 -6.88 9.03
N GLY A 16 2.70 -7.11 9.08
CA GLY A 16 1.68 -6.55 8.18
C GLY A 16 2.06 -6.60 6.70
N LEU A 17 2.37 -5.45 6.11
CA LEU A 17 2.72 -5.35 4.67
C LEU A 17 4.16 -5.73 4.35
N ARG A 18 4.97 -6.02 5.36
CA ARG A 18 6.40 -6.25 5.20
C ARG A 18 6.77 -7.68 5.57
N GLU A 19 7.71 -8.21 4.82
CA GLU A 19 8.46 -9.41 5.15
C GLU A 19 9.83 -8.96 5.63
N ILE A 20 10.25 -9.43 6.80
CA ILE A 20 11.54 -9.11 7.41
C ILE A 20 12.33 -10.40 7.62
N CYS A 21 13.64 -10.33 7.46
CA CYS A 21 14.53 -11.41 7.82
C CYS A 21 15.90 -10.87 8.25
N GLN A 22 16.68 -11.74 8.87
CA GLN A 22 18.03 -11.44 9.31
C GLN A 22 19.00 -12.45 8.70
N VAL A 23 20.06 -11.95 8.06
CA VAL A 23 21.14 -12.77 7.47
C VAL A 23 22.46 -12.18 7.93
N ASN A 24 23.29 -12.98 8.61
CA ASN A 24 24.63 -12.55 9.04
C ASN A 24 24.65 -11.20 9.82
N ASN A 25 23.66 -10.96 10.69
CA ASN A 25 23.43 -9.69 11.43
C ASN A 25 22.97 -8.48 10.61
N HIS A 26 22.74 -8.63 9.31
CA HIS A 26 22.08 -7.64 8.47
C HIS A 26 20.57 -7.88 8.51
N HIS A 27 19.81 -6.80 8.66
CA HIS A 27 18.35 -6.87 8.68
C HIS A 27 17.83 -6.42 7.32
N PHE A 28 16.99 -7.26 6.74
CA PHE A 28 16.37 -7.00 5.45
C PHE A 28 14.87 -6.90 5.62
N ARG A 29 14.27 -5.98 4.88
CA ARG A 29 12.82 -5.88 4.73
C ARG A 29 12.45 -5.80 3.27
N ARG A 30 11.31 -6.36 2.92
CA ARG A 30 10.65 -6.14 1.64
C ARG A 30 9.15 -5.97 1.84
N LEU A 31 8.46 -5.44 0.84
CA LEU A 31 7.00 -5.49 0.84
C LEU A 31 6.57 -6.91 0.45
N ARG A 32 5.51 -7.40 1.08
CA ARG A 32 4.96 -8.72 0.78
C ARG A 32 4.55 -8.77 -0.70
N GLY A 33 4.92 -9.84 -1.41
CA GLY A 33 4.69 -9.97 -2.84
C GLY A 33 5.72 -9.25 -3.73
N THR A 34 6.81 -8.74 -3.16
CA THR A 34 7.96 -8.19 -3.93
C THR A 34 9.19 -9.08 -3.78
N GLU A 35 10.10 -9.04 -4.75
CA GLU A 35 11.34 -9.84 -4.71
C GLU A 35 12.52 -9.08 -4.10
N THR A 36 12.47 -7.75 -4.07
CA THR A 36 13.61 -6.90 -3.68
C THR A 36 13.70 -6.73 -2.18
N TRP A 37 14.81 -7.21 -1.59
CA TRP A 37 15.16 -6.97 -0.20
C TRP A 37 15.93 -5.66 -0.03
N ILE A 38 15.51 -4.85 0.94
CA ILE A 38 16.18 -3.60 1.31
C ILE A 38 16.77 -3.79 2.71
N GLU A 39 18.07 -3.53 2.82
CA GLU A 39 18.73 -3.53 4.12
C GLU A 39 18.25 -2.33 4.95
N TYR A 40 18.01 -2.55 6.25
CA TYR A 40 17.62 -1.48 7.17
C TYR A 40 18.28 -1.68 8.53
N THR A 41 18.41 -0.60 9.30
CA THR A 41 18.83 -0.66 10.70
C THR A 41 17.58 -0.64 11.57
N PRO A 42 17.28 -1.70 12.36
CA PRO A 42 16.16 -1.65 13.29
C PRO A 42 16.42 -0.59 14.36
N PRO A 43 15.39 0.11 14.85
CA PRO A 43 15.55 1.03 15.97
C PRO A 43 16.07 0.25 17.17
N THR A 44 17.19 0.71 17.74
CA THR A 44 17.81 0.07 18.90
C THR A 44 16.84 0.14 20.07
N SER A 45 16.26 -1.00 20.45
CA SER A 45 15.48 -1.14 21.68
C SER A 45 16.41 -1.17 22.89
N SER A 46 17.14 -0.08 23.12
CA SER A 46 17.91 0.12 24.34
C SER A 46 16.98 0.61 25.45
N SER A 47 16.30 -0.33 26.11
CA SER A 47 15.80 -0.20 27.49
C SER A 47 15.42 -1.58 28.02
N THR A 48 16.43 -2.38 28.34
CA THR A 48 16.28 -3.51 29.26
C THR A 48 16.26 -2.93 30.68
N GLU A 49 15.07 -2.62 31.19
CA GLU A 49 14.86 -2.60 32.65
C GLU A 49 14.03 -3.83 33.05
N PRO A 50 14.38 -4.52 34.15
CA PRO A 50 13.69 -5.71 34.60
C PRO A 50 12.26 -5.41 35.08
N PRO A 51 11.32 -6.37 35.02
CA PRO A 51 9.91 -6.12 35.29
C PRO A 51 9.67 -5.99 36.81
N THR A 52 9.58 -4.76 37.32
CA THR A 52 8.99 -4.52 38.63
C THR A 52 7.46 -4.54 38.51
N THR A 53 6.90 -5.65 38.98
CA THR A 53 5.47 -5.85 39.24
C THR A 53 4.87 -4.64 39.96
N SER A 54 4.11 -3.83 39.22
CA SER A 54 3.19 -2.86 39.80
C SER A 54 1.92 -2.80 38.96
N THR A 55 0.92 -3.50 39.48
CA THR A 55 -0.47 -3.52 39.06
C THR A 55 -1.02 -2.11 38.95
N THR A 56 -1.04 -1.56 37.75
CA THR A 56 -1.94 -0.45 37.39
C THR A 56 -2.55 -0.80 36.05
N ARG A 57 -3.89 -0.89 36.03
CA ARG A 57 -4.70 -1.03 34.81
C ARG A 57 -4.35 0.14 33.90
N ARG A 58 -3.45 -0.08 32.93
CA ARG A 58 -3.13 0.90 31.89
C ARG A 58 -4.07 0.68 30.72
N ASP A 59 -4.82 1.73 30.48
CA ASP A 59 -5.58 2.05 29.30
C ASP A 59 -4.72 1.82 28.03
N ASN A 60 -5.11 0.84 27.21
CA ASN A 60 -4.45 0.42 25.96
C ASN A 60 -4.64 1.42 24.80
N SER A 61 -5.00 2.68 25.07
CA SER A 61 -5.43 3.64 24.05
C SER A 61 -4.33 4.58 23.53
N ARG A 62 -3.12 4.57 24.11
CA ARG A 62 -2.09 5.60 23.82
C ARG A 62 -1.06 5.27 22.73
N ASP A 63 -1.04 4.04 22.20
CA ASP A 63 -0.03 3.60 21.21
C ASP A 63 -0.51 3.59 19.75
N LYS A 64 -1.80 3.90 19.47
CA LYS A 64 -2.32 3.93 18.10
C LYS A 64 -2.02 5.23 17.34
N SER A 65 -1.59 6.29 18.03
CA SER A 65 -1.48 7.64 17.46
C SER A 65 -0.10 8.00 16.93
N THR A 66 0.86 7.07 16.90
CA THR A 66 2.27 7.37 16.51
C THR A 66 2.75 6.57 15.31
N SER A 67 2.03 5.55 14.85
CA SER A 67 2.45 4.78 13.67
C SER A 67 2.15 5.55 12.38
N PRO A 68 3.10 5.59 11.42
CA PRO A 68 2.93 6.33 10.17
C PRO A 68 1.72 5.83 9.37
N ILE A 69 1.03 6.76 8.68
CA ILE A 69 0.01 6.43 7.67
C ILE A 69 0.71 6.34 6.33
N TYR A 70 0.43 5.29 5.59
CA TYR A 70 0.96 5.11 4.25
C TYR A 70 -0.15 5.16 3.21
N LEU A 71 0.11 5.91 2.14
CA LEU A 71 -0.60 5.78 0.88
C LEU A 71 0.14 4.76 0.01
N SER A 72 -0.60 3.78 -0.50
CA SER A 72 -0.05 2.70 -1.32
C SER A 72 -0.93 2.42 -2.54
N LEU A 73 -0.32 1.93 -3.61
CA LEU A 73 -1.03 1.30 -4.72
C LEU A 73 -1.16 -0.19 -4.41
N SER A 74 -2.38 -0.71 -4.35
CA SER A 74 -2.65 -2.14 -4.21
C SER A 74 -3.03 -2.72 -5.56
N LEU A 75 -2.48 -3.88 -5.88
CA LEU A 75 -2.79 -4.67 -7.06
C LEU A 75 -3.47 -5.96 -6.62
N GLU A 76 -4.57 -6.27 -7.28
CA GLU A 76 -5.30 -7.52 -7.11
C GLU A 76 -5.38 -8.26 -8.45
N SER A 77 -5.03 -9.54 -8.44
CA SER A 77 -5.10 -10.41 -9.61
C SER A 77 -6.54 -10.54 -10.09
N GLN A 78 -6.74 -10.41 -11.40
CA GLN A 78 -8.00 -10.73 -12.06
C GLN A 78 -7.87 -12.04 -12.85
N SER A 79 -8.82 -12.31 -13.75
CA SER A 79 -8.68 -13.46 -14.64
C SER A 79 -7.37 -13.35 -15.46
N PRO A 80 -6.76 -14.47 -15.90
CA PRO A 80 -5.46 -14.43 -16.58
C PRO A 80 -5.39 -13.58 -17.86
N SER A 81 -6.54 -13.24 -18.44
CA SER A 81 -6.66 -12.40 -19.63
C SER A 81 -6.94 -10.93 -19.32
N GLU A 82 -7.11 -10.58 -18.05
CA GLU A 82 -7.45 -9.24 -17.61
C GLU A 82 -6.26 -8.60 -16.87
N PRO A 83 -6.07 -7.28 -17.04
CA PRO A 83 -5.07 -6.56 -16.27
C PRO A 83 -5.41 -6.60 -14.78
N ASN A 84 -4.41 -6.43 -13.91
CA ASN A 84 -4.66 -6.38 -12.47
C ASN A 84 -5.59 -5.22 -12.12
N HIS A 85 -6.45 -5.44 -11.13
CA HIS A 85 -7.25 -4.37 -10.56
C HIS A 85 -6.38 -3.49 -9.66
N TRP A 86 -6.50 -2.18 -9.82
CA TRP A 86 -5.72 -1.21 -9.06
C TRP A 86 -6.62 -0.41 -8.14
N SER A 87 -6.13 -0.22 -6.92
CA SER A 87 -6.79 0.57 -5.89
C SER A 87 -5.74 1.36 -5.09
N LEU A 88 -6.15 2.49 -4.53
CA LEU A 88 -5.34 3.25 -3.59
C LEU A 88 -5.71 2.85 -2.17
N PHE A 89 -4.74 2.36 -1.42
CA PHE A 89 -4.92 1.90 -0.05
C PHE A 89 -4.25 2.85 0.92
N LEU A 90 -5.01 3.29 1.91
CA LEU A 90 -4.58 4.20 2.96
C LEU A 90 -4.72 3.55 4.32
N ALA A 91 -3.60 3.24 4.96
CA ALA A 91 -3.61 2.57 6.25
C ALA A 91 -2.42 2.97 7.11
N ARG A 92 -2.59 2.86 8.43
CA ARG A 92 -1.43 2.80 9.32
C ARG A 92 -0.70 1.48 9.13
N GLU A 93 0.59 1.47 9.46
CA GLU A 93 1.37 0.24 9.39
C GLU A 93 0.69 -0.91 10.15
N ASN A 94 0.47 -2.03 9.45
CA ASN A 94 -0.11 -3.25 10.00
C ASN A 94 -1.56 -3.11 10.51
N ALA A 95 -2.31 -2.12 10.02
CA ALA A 95 -3.72 -1.93 10.34
C ALA A 95 -4.60 -2.06 9.09
N PRO A 96 -5.88 -2.46 9.24
CA PRO A 96 -6.89 -2.21 8.23
C PRO A 96 -6.96 -0.72 7.89
N GLY A 97 -7.38 -0.40 6.66
CA GLY A 97 -7.44 0.98 6.20
C GLY A 97 -8.49 1.22 5.12
N LYS A 98 -8.50 2.44 4.59
CA LYS A 98 -9.43 2.85 3.53
C LYS A 98 -8.93 2.44 2.16
N LEU A 99 -9.83 1.90 1.36
CA LEU A 99 -9.60 1.57 -0.04
C LEU A 99 -10.35 2.55 -0.92
N TYR A 100 -9.67 3.16 -1.87
CA TYR A 100 -10.25 4.03 -2.88
C TYR A 100 -10.05 3.40 -4.26
N GLN A 101 -11.14 3.14 -4.96
CA GLN A 101 -11.11 2.36 -6.20
C GLN A 101 -12.27 2.73 -7.11
N VAL A 102 -12.14 2.33 -8.37
CA VAL A 102 -13.25 2.30 -9.33
C VAL A 102 -13.46 0.86 -9.79
N THR A 103 -14.71 0.41 -9.80
CA THR A 103 -15.10 -0.98 -10.12
C THR A 103 -16.05 -1.00 -11.32
N GLY A 104 -16.28 -2.19 -11.89
CA GLY A 104 -17.12 -2.40 -13.06
C GLY A 104 -16.33 -2.45 -14.37
N ASP A 105 -17.04 -2.56 -15.48
CA ASP A 105 -16.43 -2.67 -16.80
C ASP A 105 -15.78 -1.34 -17.23
N ALA A 106 -14.73 -1.42 -18.04
CA ALA A 106 -14.02 -0.24 -18.55
C ALA A 106 -14.91 0.73 -19.36
N GLU A 107 -16.08 0.27 -19.83
CA GLU A 107 -17.10 1.12 -20.47
C GLU A 107 -17.83 2.03 -19.48
N SER A 108 -18.01 1.58 -18.23
CA SER A 108 -18.78 2.30 -17.23
C SER A 108 -18.34 1.95 -15.82
N MET A 109 -17.13 2.39 -15.45
CA MET A 109 -16.64 2.21 -14.09
C MET A 109 -17.34 3.17 -13.11
N ILE A 110 -17.39 2.76 -11.84
CA ILE A 110 -18.04 3.49 -10.75
C ILE A 110 -17.04 3.63 -9.61
N TYR A 111 -16.94 4.82 -9.02
CA TYR A 111 -16.16 5.04 -7.82
C TYR A 111 -16.83 4.35 -6.62
N GLU A 112 -16.13 3.40 -6.01
CA GLU A 112 -16.66 2.52 -4.97
C GLU A 112 -15.62 2.35 -3.84
N PRO A 113 -15.44 3.35 -2.98
CA PRO A 113 -14.51 3.27 -1.87
C PRO A 113 -15.00 2.28 -0.80
N SER A 114 -14.09 1.76 0.02
CA SER A 114 -14.47 0.89 1.12
C SER A 114 -15.25 1.67 2.19
N ILE A 115 -16.45 1.18 2.51
CA ILE A 115 -17.28 1.76 3.58
C ILE A 115 -16.58 1.60 4.94
N GLN A 116 -16.03 0.41 5.18
CA GLN A 116 -15.29 0.06 6.39
C GLN A 116 -13.80 -0.05 6.09
N ASP A 117 -13.00 -0.12 7.16
CA ASP A 117 -11.57 -0.36 7.03
C ASP A 117 -11.33 -1.82 6.67
N VAL A 118 -10.51 -2.05 5.65
CA VAL A 118 -10.24 -3.37 5.09
C VAL A 118 -8.76 -3.73 5.25
N ASP A 119 -8.49 -5.01 5.45
CA ASP A 119 -7.14 -5.57 5.35
C ASP A 119 -6.97 -6.24 3.99
N ILE A 120 -6.52 -5.45 3.01
CA ILE A 120 -6.38 -5.90 1.62
C ILE A 120 -5.37 -7.04 1.48
N THR A 121 -4.45 -7.20 2.43
CA THR A 121 -3.40 -8.25 2.40
C THR A 121 -3.94 -9.65 2.65
N ARG A 122 -5.20 -9.74 3.06
CA ARG A 122 -5.93 -10.98 3.33
C ARG A 122 -6.91 -11.33 2.22
N ALA A 123 -7.04 -10.50 1.20
CA ALA A 123 -7.83 -10.81 0.02
C ALA A 123 -7.21 -11.99 -0.74
N GLU A 124 -8.04 -12.91 -1.24
CA GLU A 124 -7.59 -14.12 -1.95
C GLU A 124 -6.81 -13.77 -3.22
N ASN A 125 -7.24 -12.72 -3.89
CA ASN A 125 -6.68 -12.16 -5.11
C ASN A 125 -5.59 -11.10 -4.84
N PHE A 126 -5.16 -10.87 -3.60
CA PHE A 126 -4.09 -9.92 -3.32
C PHE A 126 -2.81 -10.32 -4.08
N TYR A 127 -2.33 -9.43 -4.96
CA TYR A 127 -1.12 -9.68 -5.74
C TYR A 127 0.09 -9.01 -5.10
N THR A 128 0.08 -7.68 -5.00
CA THR A 128 1.18 -6.92 -4.41
C THR A 128 0.72 -5.53 -3.98
N LEU A 129 1.59 -4.84 -3.25
CA LEU A 129 1.35 -3.46 -2.81
C LEU A 129 2.63 -2.64 -2.91
N TYR A 130 2.52 -1.44 -3.48
CA TYR A 130 3.61 -0.48 -3.61
C TYR A 130 3.37 0.72 -2.71
N GLN A 131 4.27 0.93 -1.74
CA GLN A 131 4.23 2.12 -0.89
C GLN A 131 4.62 3.37 -1.71
N LEU A 132 3.72 4.34 -1.76
CA LEU A 132 3.87 5.57 -2.54
C LEU A 132 4.38 6.72 -1.69
N ALA A 133 3.76 6.93 -0.52
CA ALA A 133 4.11 8.01 0.40
C ALA A 133 3.77 7.66 1.85
N GLU A 134 4.52 8.23 2.78
CA GLU A 134 4.07 8.41 4.16
C GLU A 134 3.32 9.75 4.23
N ILE A 135 2.14 9.76 4.83
CA ILE A 135 1.28 10.95 4.87
C ILE A 135 0.82 11.28 6.29
N SER A 136 0.56 12.55 6.57
CA SER A 136 0.02 13.01 7.85
C SER A 136 -1.48 12.80 7.96
N ASP A 137 -2.02 12.87 9.19
CA ASP A 137 -3.48 12.86 9.43
C ASP A 137 -4.20 13.99 8.67
N GLU A 138 -3.56 15.16 8.49
CA GLU A 138 -4.12 16.27 7.70
C GLU A 138 -4.21 15.95 6.21
N GLN A 139 -3.26 15.18 5.69
CA GLN A 139 -3.22 14.79 4.27
C GLN A 139 -4.22 13.69 3.93
N VAL A 140 -4.72 12.93 4.92
CA VAL A 140 -5.74 11.89 4.72
C VAL A 140 -6.99 12.45 4.04
N GLY A 141 -7.52 13.57 4.55
CA GLY A 141 -8.72 14.20 3.97
C GLY A 141 -8.50 14.70 2.54
N ILE A 142 -7.28 15.13 2.21
CA ILE A 142 -6.92 15.56 0.86
C ILE A 142 -6.89 14.37 -0.11
N VAL A 143 -6.40 13.21 0.34
CA VAL A 143 -6.43 11.98 -0.46
C VAL A 143 -7.88 11.56 -0.75
N GLU A 144 -8.73 11.57 0.27
CA GLU A 144 -10.15 11.23 0.12
C GLU A 144 -10.89 12.18 -0.82
N GLU A 145 -10.68 13.50 -0.67
CA GLU A 145 -11.26 14.53 -1.52
C GLU A 145 -10.85 14.34 -2.99
N ILE A 146 -9.56 14.12 -3.25
CA ILE A 146 -9.04 13.98 -4.61
C ILE A 146 -9.53 12.67 -5.24
N ALA A 147 -9.49 11.56 -4.50
CA ALA A 147 -9.99 10.29 -5.01
C ALA A 147 -11.49 10.36 -5.33
N GLY A 148 -12.31 10.88 -4.41
CA GLY A 148 -13.76 11.03 -4.62
C GLY A 148 -14.15 12.05 -5.69
N GLY A 149 -13.29 13.03 -5.96
CA GLY A 149 -13.49 14.03 -7.01
C GLY A 149 -13.01 13.60 -8.41
N GLU A 150 -12.26 12.51 -8.53
CA GLU A 150 -11.73 12.05 -9.81
C GLU A 150 -12.75 11.19 -10.56
N MET A 151 -13.07 11.59 -11.80
CA MET A 151 -14.10 10.94 -12.58
C MET A 151 -13.69 9.49 -12.94
N PRO A 152 -14.55 8.49 -12.64
CA PRO A 152 -14.32 7.12 -13.10
C PRO A 152 -14.23 7.03 -14.63
N PRO A 153 -13.41 6.13 -15.17
CA PRO A 153 -13.35 5.87 -16.60
C PRO A 153 -14.72 5.49 -17.17
N LYS A 154 -15.04 6.07 -18.32
CA LYS A 154 -16.27 5.80 -19.07
C LYS A 154 -15.98 5.83 -20.57
N ALA A 155 -16.66 4.98 -21.30
CA ALA A 155 -16.60 4.89 -22.75
C ALA A 155 -18.01 4.67 -23.30
N GLU A 156 -18.29 5.14 -24.52
CA GLU A 156 -19.61 4.96 -25.14
C GLU A 156 -19.86 3.50 -25.54
N ASN A 157 -18.79 2.76 -25.80
CA ASN A 157 -18.78 1.36 -26.19
C ASN A 157 -17.37 0.76 -26.02
N ARG A 158 -17.26 -0.56 -26.08
CA ARG A 158 -16.00 -1.29 -25.95
C ARG A 158 -14.86 -0.81 -26.85
N ALA A 159 -15.16 -0.48 -28.11
CA ALA A 159 -14.14 -0.03 -29.07
C ALA A 159 -13.58 1.36 -28.74
N SER A 160 -14.30 2.15 -27.95
CA SER A 160 -13.91 3.48 -27.48
C SER A 160 -13.21 3.48 -26.12
N VAL A 161 -13.04 2.32 -25.48
CA VAL A 161 -12.31 2.22 -24.21
C VAL A 161 -10.85 2.64 -24.43
N ARG A 162 -10.37 3.59 -23.60
CA ARG A 162 -8.99 4.09 -23.61
C ARG A 162 -8.31 3.99 -22.24
N GLU A 163 -9.07 3.58 -21.23
CA GLU A 163 -8.67 3.61 -19.84
C GLU A 163 -9.51 2.66 -18.99
N ASN A 164 -8.94 2.21 -17.87
CA ASN A 164 -9.57 1.44 -16.81
C ASN A 164 -9.14 1.97 -15.41
N CYS A 165 -9.33 1.17 -14.36
CA CYS A 165 -8.99 1.52 -12.97
C CYS A 165 -7.52 1.93 -12.76
N GLN A 166 -6.61 1.44 -13.60
CA GLN A 166 -5.19 1.78 -13.53
C GLN A 166 -4.93 3.25 -13.91
N GLY A 167 -5.57 3.71 -14.99
CA GLY A 167 -5.45 5.11 -15.42
C GLY A 167 -6.12 6.07 -14.43
N TRP A 168 -7.24 5.68 -13.82
CA TRP A 168 -7.86 6.44 -12.74
C TRP A 168 -6.89 6.63 -11.56
N CYS A 169 -6.23 5.56 -11.09
CA CYS A 169 -5.23 5.66 -10.03
C CYS A 169 -4.11 6.62 -10.41
N VAL A 170 -3.60 6.54 -11.65
CA VAL A 170 -2.54 7.44 -12.14
C VAL A 170 -2.98 8.91 -12.17
N ARG A 171 -4.24 9.20 -12.54
CA ARG A 171 -4.77 10.58 -12.47
C ARG A 171 -4.87 11.08 -11.05
N VAL A 172 -5.40 10.28 -10.12
CA VAL A 172 -5.46 10.62 -8.70
C VAL A 172 -4.06 10.92 -8.17
N LEU A 173 -3.09 10.07 -8.45
CA LEU A 173 -1.69 10.28 -8.06
C LEU A 173 -1.09 11.55 -8.67
N GLY A 174 -1.40 11.84 -9.94
CA GLY A 174 -0.99 13.08 -10.59
C GLY A 174 -1.51 14.34 -9.87
N ARG A 175 -2.75 14.32 -9.37
CA ARG A 175 -3.30 15.42 -8.55
C ARG A 175 -2.63 15.49 -7.18
N LEU A 176 -2.31 14.36 -6.57
CA LEU A 176 -1.61 14.30 -5.28
C LEU A 176 -0.17 14.83 -5.37
N VAL A 177 0.50 14.68 -6.52
CA VAL A 177 1.77 15.38 -6.81
C VAL A 177 1.58 16.89 -6.77
N GLY A 178 0.51 17.40 -7.36
CA GLY A 178 0.18 18.84 -7.32
C GLY A 178 -0.07 19.38 -5.90
N ARG A 179 -0.39 18.50 -4.94
CA ARG A 179 -0.53 18.82 -3.51
C ARG A 179 0.73 18.55 -2.69
N GLY A 180 1.81 18.05 -3.29
CA GLY A 180 3.04 17.69 -2.59
C GLY A 180 2.93 16.45 -1.68
N ILE A 181 1.92 15.61 -1.88
CA ILE A 181 1.70 14.39 -1.07
C ILE A 181 2.47 13.21 -1.64
N VAL A 182 2.54 13.10 -2.97
CA VAL A 182 3.25 12.02 -3.68
C VAL A 182 4.37 12.63 -4.51
N GLY A 183 5.54 11.99 -4.51
CA GLY A 183 6.65 12.40 -5.38
C GLY A 183 6.39 12.06 -6.84
N ARG A 184 6.87 12.89 -7.77
CA ARG A 184 6.66 12.70 -9.21
C ARG A 184 7.24 11.37 -9.69
N GLU A 185 8.39 10.98 -9.16
CA GLU A 185 9.07 9.72 -9.45
C GLU A 185 8.21 8.50 -9.12
N LYS A 186 7.35 8.57 -8.10
CA LYS A 186 6.41 7.49 -7.77
C LYS A 186 5.32 7.37 -8.80
N VAL A 187 4.83 8.48 -9.36
CA VAL A 187 3.83 8.46 -10.42
C VAL A 187 4.41 7.90 -11.72
N GLU A 188 5.64 8.26 -12.07
CA GLU A 188 6.31 7.68 -13.24
C GLU A 188 6.58 6.17 -13.06
N MET A 189 6.98 5.74 -11.86
CA MET A 189 7.08 4.32 -11.53
C MET A 189 5.73 3.61 -11.73
N VAL A 190 4.64 4.16 -11.19
CA VAL A 190 3.30 3.58 -11.33
C VAL A 190 2.84 3.57 -12.79
N ARG A 191 3.10 4.62 -13.58
CA ARG A 191 2.82 4.63 -15.02
C ARG A 191 3.54 3.50 -15.76
N GLY A 192 4.78 3.22 -15.38
CA GLY A 192 5.55 2.11 -15.95
C GLY A 192 5.02 0.72 -15.61
N LEU A 193 4.15 0.59 -14.60
CA LEU A 193 3.47 -0.65 -14.23
C LEU A 193 2.15 -0.88 -14.99
N MET A 194 1.64 0.13 -15.71
CA MET A 194 0.34 0.02 -16.36
C MET A 194 0.32 -1.09 -17.40
N GLU A 195 -0.72 -1.91 -17.33
CA GLU A 195 -1.01 -2.96 -18.28
C GLU A 195 -1.92 -2.41 -19.40
N PRO A 196 -1.84 -2.97 -20.61
CA PRO A 196 -2.70 -2.57 -21.72
C PRO A 196 -4.19 -2.72 -21.38
N VAL A 197 -5.00 -1.81 -21.94
CA VAL A 197 -6.47 -1.82 -21.87
C VAL A 197 -7.06 -2.46 -23.13
#